data_AF-A0A2T1AJ30-F1
#
_entry.id   AF-A0A2T1AJ30-F1
#
_cell.length_a   1.000
_cell.length_b   1.000
_cell.length_c   1.000
_cell.angle_alpha   90.00
_cell.angle_beta   90.00
_cell.angle_gamma   90.00
#
_symmetry.space_group_name_H-M   'P 1'
#
loop_
_entity.id
_entity.type
_entity.pdbx_description
1 polymer ?
#
loop_
_entity_poly.entity_id
_entity_poly.type
_entity_poly.pdbx_seq_one_letter_code
_entity_poly.pdbx_strand_id
1 'polypeptide(L)'
;MQIAKFMDPRRVAVRPDTDDKPISGGISSVLGRGYPAQLANMKVDHLLMAASAEELQRMAERWGIPVSIIERRSRALANHAAHLVANRKG
;
A
#
# COMPACT_ATOMS: atom_id res chain seq x y z
N MET A 1 -31.57 16.30 -25.09
CA MET A 1 -30.63 15.45 -24.32
C MET A 1 -30.21 16.19 -23.06
N GLN A 2 -30.49 15.60 -21.90
CA GLN A 2 -30.00 16.02 -20.59
C GLN A 2 -28.53 15.63 -20.44
N ILE A 3 -27.67 16.56 -20.03
CA ILE A 3 -26.65 16.29 -19.00
C ILE A 3 -26.71 17.49 -18.06
N ALA A 4 -27.62 17.37 -17.12
CA ALA A 4 -27.67 18.24 -15.99
C ALA A 4 -26.53 17.85 -15.03
N LYS A 5 -26.03 18.86 -14.33
CA LYS A 5 -25.86 18.84 -12.88
C LYS A 5 -24.49 18.44 -12.29
N PHE A 6 -23.85 19.50 -11.78
CA PHE A 6 -23.11 19.57 -10.51
C PHE A 6 -21.63 19.12 -10.53
N MET A 7 -20.76 19.95 -11.11
CA MET A 7 -19.53 20.28 -10.38
C MET A 7 -19.87 21.40 -9.41
N ASP A 8 -19.92 21.10 -8.11
CA ASP A 8 -19.95 22.12 -7.05
C ASP A 8 -18.48 22.55 -6.79
N PRO A 9 -18.08 23.77 -7.20
CA PRO A 9 -16.71 24.25 -7.05
C PRO A 9 -16.33 24.64 -5.60
N ARG A 10 -17.21 24.44 -4.61
CA ARG A 10 -16.99 24.93 -3.23
C ARG A 10 -16.18 24.01 -2.30
N ARG A 11 -15.55 22.92 -2.79
CA ARG A 11 -14.87 21.96 -1.89
C ARG A 11 -13.46 21.48 -2.25
N VAL A 12 -12.81 22.06 -3.25
CA VAL A 12 -11.40 21.72 -3.53
C VAL A 12 -10.53 22.95 -3.26
N ALA A 13 -10.24 23.19 -1.99
CA ALA A 13 -9.16 24.09 -1.60
C ALA A 13 -7.82 23.35 -1.68
N VAL A 14 -7.38 23.03 -2.90
CA VAL A 14 -5.98 22.64 -3.13
C VAL A 14 -5.26 23.93 -3.53
N ARG A 15 -4.48 24.48 -2.60
CA ARG A 15 -3.57 25.59 -2.88
C ARG A 15 -2.55 25.11 -3.91
N PRO A 16 -2.47 25.71 -5.12
CA PRO A 16 -1.44 25.39 -6.09
C PRO A 16 -0.21 26.23 -5.72
N ASP A 17 0.48 25.85 -4.65
CA ASP A 17 1.72 26.52 -4.26
C ASP A 17 2.76 25.52 -3.75
N THR A 18 2.99 24.49 -4.57
CA THR A 18 4.21 23.70 -4.51
C THR A 18 4.95 23.88 -5.82
N ASP A 19 5.54 25.07 -5.95
CA ASP A 19 6.95 25.29 -6.27
C ASP A 19 7.60 24.13 -7.06
N ASP A 20 7.92 24.41 -8.32
CA ASP A 20 8.68 23.62 -9.30
C ASP A 20 10.10 23.31 -8.79
N LYS A 21 10.20 22.58 -7.69
CA LYS A 21 11.44 21.95 -7.24
C LYS A 21 11.48 20.55 -7.83
N PRO A 22 12.57 20.16 -8.52
CA PRO A 22 12.75 18.77 -8.89
C PRO A 22 12.71 17.97 -7.59
N ILE A 23 11.83 16.96 -7.51
CA ILE A 23 11.76 16.06 -6.36
C ILE A 23 13.06 15.24 -6.37
N SER A 24 14.14 15.82 -5.85
CA SER A 24 15.48 15.24 -5.75
C SER A 24 15.59 14.20 -4.62
N GLY A 25 14.46 13.68 -4.14
CA GLY A 25 14.42 12.57 -3.21
C GLY A 25 14.72 11.29 -3.95
N GLY A 26 15.98 10.84 -3.94
CA GLY A 26 16.42 9.60 -4.58
C GLY A 26 15.56 8.38 -4.23
N ILE A 27 15.85 7.23 -4.85
CA ILE A 27 15.03 6.01 -4.81
C ILE A 27 14.49 5.68 -3.40
N SER A 28 15.27 5.90 -2.33
CA SER A 28 14.85 5.73 -0.94
C SER A 28 13.67 6.62 -0.49
N SER A 29 13.56 7.86 -0.97
CA SER A 29 12.45 8.78 -0.68
C SER A 29 11.17 8.35 -1.40
N VAL A 30 11.29 7.84 -2.62
CA VAL A 30 10.18 7.23 -3.37
C VAL A 30 9.73 5.92 -2.71
N LEU A 31 10.68 5.08 -2.29
CA LEU A 31 10.39 3.82 -1.59
C LEU A 31 9.78 4.05 -0.20
N GLY A 32 10.21 5.09 0.52
CA GLY A 32 9.65 5.47 1.83
C GLY A 32 8.22 6.03 1.77
N ARG A 33 7.75 6.43 0.59
CA ARG A 33 6.37 6.89 0.34
C ARG A 33 5.47 5.83 -0.30
N GLY A 34 6.02 4.66 -0.64
CA GLY A 34 5.29 3.58 -1.30
C GLY A 34 4.47 2.74 -0.32
N TYR A 35 3.43 2.08 -0.85
CA TYR A 35 2.62 1.11 -0.10
C TYR A 35 3.42 0.07 0.71
N PRO A 36 4.59 -0.44 0.27
CA PRO A 36 5.40 -1.34 1.10
C PRO A 36 5.93 -0.70 2.39
N ALA A 37 6.36 0.57 2.35
CA ALA A 37 6.82 1.28 3.53
C ALA A 37 5.65 1.59 4.47
N GLN A 38 4.49 1.93 3.92
CA GLN A 38 3.25 2.08 4.69
C GLN A 38 2.90 0.79 5.45
N LEU A 39 2.94 -0.37 4.79
CA LEU A 39 2.70 -1.66 5.43
C LEU A 39 3.70 -1.99 6.53
N ALA A 40 5.00 -1.70 6.31
CA ALA A 40 6.02 -1.90 7.32
C ALA A 40 5.79 -1.02 8.56
N ASN A 41 5.39 0.23 8.36
CA ASN A 41 5.07 1.15 9.46
C ASN A 41 3.81 0.74 10.23
N MET A 42 2.85 0.10 9.57
CA MET A 42 1.63 -0.42 10.22
C MET A 42 1.88 -1.67 11.07
N LYS A 43 3.03 -2.34 10.92
CA LYS A 43 3.40 -3.57 11.66
C LYS A 43 2.35 -4.69 11.55
N VAL A 44 1.69 -4.79 10.39
CA VAL A 44 0.59 -5.75 10.12
C VAL A 44 1.05 -7.07 9.51
N ASP A 45 2.37 -7.32 9.43
CA ASP A 45 2.91 -8.54 8.79
C ASP A 45 2.33 -9.83 9.39
N HIS A 46 2.07 -9.86 10.71
CA HIS A 46 1.44 -11.00 11.39
C HIS A 46 0.00 -11.27 10.90
N LEU A 47 -0.76 -10.21 10.60
CA LEU A 47 -2.11 -10.33 10.04
C LEU A 47 -2.06 -10.83 8.60
N LEU A 48 -1.10 -10.32 7.81
CA LEU A 48 -0.92 -10.71 6.42
C LEU A 48 -0.50 -12.18 6.24
N MET A 49 0.20 -12.76 7.22
CA MET A 49 0.58 -14.17 7.21
C MET A 49 -0.58 -15.12 7.52
N ALA A 50 -1.55 -14.69 8.35
CA ALA A 50 -2.65 -15.54 8.80
C ALA A 50 -3.93 -15.38 7.96
N ALA A 51 -4.03 -14.33 7.17
CA ALA A 51 -5.24 -13.97 6.44
C ALA A 51 -5.53 -14.88 5.23
N SER A 52 -6.81 -15.16 4.98
CA SER A 52 -7.30 -15.76 3.73
C SER A 52 -7.25 -14.76 2.56
N ALA A 53 -7.43 -15.24 1.32
CA ALA A 53 -7.47 -14.37 0.14
C ALA A 53 -8.57 -13.30 0.23
N GLU A 54 -9.76 -13.66 0.71
CA GLU A 54 -10.88 -12.74 0.91
C GLU A 54 -10.59 -11.71 2.01
N GLU A 55 -9.88 -12.12 3.06
CA GLU A 55 -9.44 -11.22 4.12
C GLU A 55 -8.40 -10.22 3.65
N LEU A 56 -7.43 -10.66 2.82
CA LEU A 56 -6.46 -9.77 2.18
C LEU A 56 -7.14 -8.71 1.31
N GLN A 57 -8.20 -9.09 0.59
CA GLN A 57 -8.99 -8.15 -0.21
C GLN A 57 -9.72 -7.11 0.67
N ARG A 58 -10.37 -7.55 1.75
CA ARG A 58 -10.99 -6.63 2.72
C ARG A 58 -9.97 -5.70 3.40
N MET A 59 -8.79 -6.21 3.70
CA MET A 59 -7.69 -5.42 4.27
C MET A 59 -7.18 -4.37 3.27
N ALA A 60 -7.02 -4.76 2.00
CA ALA A 60 -6.62 -3.87 0.91
C ALA A 60 -7.59 -2.69 0.77
N GLU A 61 -8.90 -2.97 0.73
CA GLU A 61 -9.95 -1.95 0.70
C GLU A 61 -9.92 -1.05 1.93
N ARG A 62 -9.84 -1.65 3.13
CA ARG A 62 -9.81 -0.91 4.41
C ARG A 62 -8.62 0.04 4.51
N TRP A 63 -7.47 -0.35 3.98
CA TRP A 63 -6.23 0.44 4.07
C TRP A 63 -6.00 1.34 2.86
N GLY A 64 -6.84 1.24 1.82
CA GLY A 64 -6.67 1.98 0.58
C GLY A 64 -5.40 1.58 -0.19
N ILE A 65 -4.97 0.32 -0.04
CA ILE A 65 -3.76 -0.23 -0.67
C ILE A 65 -4.19 -1.20 -1.77
N PRO A 66 -3.58 -1.18 -2.97
CA PRO A 66 -3.91 -2.15 -4.01
C PRO A 66 -3.73 -3.60 -3.53
N VAL A 67 -4.72 -4.45 -3.78
CA VAL A 67 -4.73 -5.86 -3.35
C VAL A 67 -3.49 -6.62 -3.81
N SER A 68 -3.00 -6.34 -5.02
CA SER A 68 -1.78 -6.95 -5.57
C SER A 68 -0.53 -6.68 -4.73
N ILE A 69 -0.45 -5.55 -4.03
CA ILE A 69 0.66 -5.24 -3.12
C ILE A 69 0.54 -6.03 -1.83
N ILE A 70 -0.68 -6.13 -1.29
CA ILE A 70 -1.00 -6.88 -0.08
C ILE A 70 -0.72 -8.38 -0.29
N GLU A 71 -1.21 -8.95 -1.38
CA GLU A 71 -0.97 -10.35 -1.76
C GLU A 71 0.51 -10.64 -1.98
N ARG A 72 1.22 -9.75 -2.68
CA ARG A 72 2.68 -9.88 -2.88
C ARG A 72 3.42 -9.90 -1.55
N ARG A 73 3.03 -9.04 -0.59
CA ARG A 73 3.64 -9.02 0.74
C ARG A 73 3.33 -10.30 1.52
N SER A 74 2.08 -10.75 1.53
CA SER A 74 1.68 -12.00 2.19
C SER A 74 2.49 -13.20 1.65
N ARG A 75 2.61 -13.32 0.33
CA ARG A 75 3.41 -14.38 -0.30
C ARG A 75 4.91 -14.29 0.06
N ALA A 76 5.47 -13.09 0.07
CA ALA A 76 6.87 -12.90 0.46
C ALA A 76 7.12 -13.33 1.92
N LEU A 77 6.18 -13.04 2.83
CA LEU A 77 6.25 -13.46 4.23
C LEU A 77 6.14 -15.00 4.36
N ALA A 78 5.21 -15.63 3.64
CA ALA A 78 5.07 -17.08 3.63
C ALA A 78 6.34 -17.79 3.12
N ASN A 79 6.93 -17.30 2.03
CA ASN A 79 8.18 -17.84 1.49
C ASN A 79 9.34 -17.65 2.49
N HIS A 80 9.44 -16.48 3.13
CA HIS A 80 10.47 -16.25 4.13
C HIS A 80 10.32 -17.21 5.32
N ALA A 81 9.11 -17.41 5.81
CA ALA A 81 8.83 -18.38 6.87
C ALA A 81 9.22 -19.81 6.46
N ALA A 82 8.90 -20.22 5.23
CA ALA A 82 9.28 -21.53 4.70
C ALA A 82 10.81 -21.71 4.65
N HIS A 83 11.55 -20.69 4.20
CA HIS A 83 13.02 -20.70 4.20
C HIS A 83 13.60 -20.83 5.61
N LEU A 84 13.05 -20.11 6.59
CA LEU A 84 13.51 -20.21 7.98
C LEU A 84 13.28 -21.61 8.57
N VAL A 85 12.14 -22.24 8.25
CA VAL A 85 11.86 -23.61 8.68
C VAL A 85 12.81 -24.61 8.02
N ALA A 86 13.09 -24.46 6.72
CA ALA A 86 14.02 -25.32 6.00
C ALA A 86 15.44 -25.25 6.57
N ASN A 87 15.94 -24.04 6.83
CA ASN A 87 17.29 -23.82 7.37
C ASN A 87 17.46 -24.27 8.83
N ARG A 88 16.36 -24.46 9.58
CA ARG A 88 16.40 -24.95 10.96
C ARG A 88 16.43 -26.48 11.06
N LYS A 89 16.09 -27.17 9.96
CA LYS A 89 16.02 -28.65 9.90
C LYS A 89 17.27 -29.29 9.28
N GLY A 90 18.16 -28.49 8.68
CA GLY A 90 19.48 -28.95 8.20
C GLY A 90 20.54 -28.69 9.25
#